data_AF-A0A965PBM2-F1
#
_entry.id   AF-A0A965PBM2-F1
#
_cell.length_a   1.000
_cell.length_b   1.000
_cell.length_c   1.000
_cell.angle_alpha   90.00
_cell.angle_beta   90.00
_cell.angle_gamma   90.00
#
_symmetry.space_group_name_H-M   'P 1'
#
loop_
_entity.id
_entity.type
_entity.pdbx_description
1 polymer ?
#
loop_
_entity_poly.entity_id
_entity_poly.type
_entity_poly.pdbx_seq_one_letter_code
_entity_poly.pdbx_strand_id
1 'polypeptide(L)' 'MKDQVSVRRAPALNWFARLTPSQQEEFLAIRRAWKAGEITSSAVRLAQDIIDQANAMGIKTCGPAGMRSWLAKN' A
#
# COMPACT_ATOMS: atom_id res chain seq x y z
N MET A 1 5.30 43.65 -8.80
CA MET A 1 5.85 42.47 -8.10
C MET A 1 5.06 41.26 -8.57
N LYS A 2 5.72 40.27 -9.20
CA LYS A 2 5.06 39.07 -9.72
C LYS A 2 5.22 37.97 -8.68
N ASP A 3 4.18 37.70 -7.91
CA ASP A 3 4.14 36.58 -6.98
C ASP A 3 4.24 35.25 -7.74
N GLN A 4 5.44 34.66 -7.71
CA GLN A 4 5.63 33.27 -8.11
C GLN A 4 4.97 32.40 -7.05
N VAL A 5 3.73 32.00 -7.30
CA VAL A 5 3.08 30.89 -6.60
C VAL A 5 3.85 29.63 -6.96
N SER A 6 4.86 29.32 -6.14
CA SER A 6 5.52 28.02 -6.14
C SER A 6 4.46 27.00 -5.76
N VAL A 7 3.87 26.36 -6.78
CA VAL A 7 2.99 25.19 -6.61
C VAL A 7 3.88 24.09 -6.06
N ARG A 8 4.03 24.05 -4.73
CA ARG A 8 4.66 22.94 -4.02
C ARG A 8 3.85 21.70 -4.39
N ARG A 9 4.35 20.90 -5.34
CA ARG A 9 3.82 19.57 -5.63
C ARG A 9 3.78 18.84 -4.29
N ALA A 10 2.58 18.58 -3.78
CA ALA A 10 2.43 17.77 -2.57
C ALA A 10 3.26 16.49 -2.77
N PRO A 11 4.11 16.09 -1.80
CA PRO A 11 4.85 14.84 -1.92
C PRO A 11 3.81 13.76 -2.17
N ALA A 12 3.99 12.98 -3.23
CA ALA A 12 3.04 11.96 -3.65
C ALA A 12 2.62 11.16 -2.41
N LEU A 13 1.39 11.39 -1.94
CA LEU A 13 0.89 10.76 -0.73
C LEU A 13 1.09 9.26 -0.92
N ASN A 14 1.91 8.68 -0.03
CA ASN A 14 2.14 7.24 0.04
C ASN A 14 0.78 6.57 -0.14
N TRP A 15 0.64 5.66 -1.12
CA TRP A 15 -0.64 5.05 -1.49
C TRP A 15 -1.43 4.57 -0.26
N PHE A 16 -0.72 4.10 0.76
CA PHE A 16 -1.25 3.65 2.03
C PHE A 16 -1.98 4.77 2.81
N ALA A 17 -1.45 6.00 2.79
CA ALA A 17 -2.07 7.17 3.42
C ALA A 17 -3.35 7.64 2.72
N ARG A 18 -3.65 7.13 1.52
CA ARG A 18 -4.89 7.42 0.79
C ARG A 18 -6.02 6.44 1.14
N LEU A 19 -5.71 5.37 1.85
CA LEU A 19 -6.69 4.39 2.33
C LEU A 19 -7.47 4.96 3.52
N THR A 20 -8.71 4.53 3.67
CA THR A 20 -9.48 4.81 4.90
C THR A 20 -8.83 4.11 6.11
N PRO A 21 -9.06 4.56 7.35
CA PRO A 21 -8.49 3.91 8.53
C PRO A 21 -8.80 2.41 8.60
N SER A 22 -10.03 2.01 8.29
CA SER A 22 -10.44 0.59 8.28
C SER A 22 -9.66 -0.22 7.22
N GLN A 23 -9.50 0.32 6.01
CA GLN A 23 -8.66 -0.33 5.00
C GLN A 23 -7.21 -0.42 5.46
N GLN A 24 -6.64 0.65 6.02
CA GLN A 24 -5.26 0.62 6.54
C GLN A 24 -5.08 -0.50 7.58
N GLU A 25 -6.05 -0.67 8.49
CA GLU A 25 -6.04 -1.75 9.47
C GLU A 25 -6.07 -3.14 8.83
N GLU A 26 -6.92 -3.37 7.83
CA GLU A 26 -6.97 -4.65 7.11
C GLU A 26 -5.63 -4.99 6.44
N PHE A 27 -5.06 -4.04 5.69
CA PHE A 27 -3.75 -4.25 5.06
C PHE A 27 -2.68 -4.52 6.14
N LEU A 28 -2.66 -3.77 7.24
CA LEU A 28 -1.71 -4.00 8.33
C LEU A 28 -1.90 -5.36 9.01
N ALA A 29 -3.14 -5.83 9.17
CA ALA A 29 -3.44 -7.15 9.71
C ALA A 29 -2.88 -8.24 8.81
N ILE A 30 -3.08 -8.16 7.49
CA ILE A 30 -2.49 -9.10 6.52
C ILE A 30 -0.97 -9.10 6.62
N ARG A 31 -0.34 -7.92 6.67
CA ARG A 31 1.13 -7.82 6.78
C ARG A 31 1.65 -8.39 8.10
N ARG A 32 0.94 -8.18 9.22
CA ARG A 32 1.29 -8.75 10.53
C ARG A 32 1.18 -10.28 10.50
N ALA A 33 0.07 -10.83 10.01
CA ALA A 33 -0.15 -12.27 9.89
C ALA A 33 0.92 -12.92 8.99
N TRP A 34 1.30 -12.27 7.89
CA TRP A 34 2.39 -12.76 7.04
C TRP A 34 3.75 -12.73 7.74
N LYS A 35 4.09 -11.64 8.44
CA LYS A 35 5.35 -11.54 9.20
C LYS A 35 5.42 -12.52 10.38
N ALA A 36 4.27 -12.84 10.98
CA ALA A 36 4.15 -13.85 12.03
C ALA A 36 4.24 -15.29 11.49
N GLY A 37 4.20 -15.48 10.17
CA GLY A 37 4.21 -16.80 9.54
C GLY A 37 2.84 -17.50 9.49
N GLU A 38 1.77 -16.83 9.93
CA GLU A 38 0.39 -17.34 9.87
C GLU A 38 -0.09 -17.47 8.42
N ILE A 39 0.34 -16.54 7.56
CA ILE A 39 0.14 -16.64 6.11
C ILE A 39 1.39 -17.25 5.48
N THR A 40 1.31 -18.53 5.13
CA THR A 40 2.40 -19.22 4.42
C THR A 40 2.32 -18.91 2.92
N SER A 41 2.95 -17.81 2.51
CA SER A 41 3.05 -17.41 1.09
C SER A 41 4.35 -16.66 0.83
N SER A 42 4.84 -16.71 -0.41
CA SER A 42 5.97 -15.86 -0.80
C SER A 42 5.54 -14.40 -0.85
N ALA A 43 6.48 -13.47 -0.59
CA ALA A 43 6.20 -12.04 -0.69
C ALA A 43 5.67 -11.63 -2.08
N VAL A 44 6.11 -12.31 -3.14
CA VAL A 44 5.67 -12.07 -4.52
C VAL A 44 4.21 -12.47 -4.70
N ARG A 45 3.87 -13.70 -4.27
CA ARG A 45 2.50 -14.21 -4.42
C ARG A 45 1.52 -13.42 -3.58
N LEU A 46 1.86 -13.17 -2.32
CA LEU A 46 1.00 -12.39 -1.41
C LEU A 46 0.78 -10.96 -1.92
N ALA A 47 1.82 -10.31 -2.45
CA ALA A 47 1.66 -8.97 -3.02
C ALA A 47 0.67 -8.94 -4.20
N GLN A 48 0.69 -9.97 -5.05
CA GLN A 48 -0.25 -10.08 -6.16
C GLN A 48 -1.67 -10.32 -5.65
N ASP A 49 -1.85 -11.27 -4.72
CA ASP A 49 -3.16 -11.59 -4.15
C ASP A 49 -3.80 -10.37 -3.46
N ILE A 50 -3.00 -9.58 -2.73
CA ILE A 50 -3.45 -8.33 -2.10
C ILE A 50 -3.91 -7.32 -3.16
N ILE A 51 -3.15 -7.15 -4.25
CA ILE A 51 -3.48 -6.21 -5.31
C ILE A 51 -4.75 -6.63 -6.04
N ASP A 52 -4.89 -7.92 -6.35
CA ASP A 52 -6.06 -8.46 -7.05
C ASP A 52 -7.33 -8.26 -6.21
N GLN A 53 -7.26 -8.55 -4.91
CA GLN A 53 -8.36 -8.30 -3.98
C GLN A 53 -8.67 -6.80 -3.84
N ALA A 54 -7.65 -5.96 -3.70
CA ALA A 54 -7.84 -4.52 -3.63
C ALA A 54 -8.52 -3.97 -4.88
N ASN A 55 -8.09 -4.42 -6.06
CA ASN A 55 -8.70 -4.05 -7.34
C ASN A 55 -10.15 -4.53 -7.43
N ALA A 56 -10.45 -5.75 -6.98
CA ALA A 56 -11.82 -6.27 -6.93
C ALA A 56 -12.74 -5.43 -6.02
N MET A 57 -12.18 -4.83 -4.96
CA MET A 57 -12.86 -3.91 -4.06
C MET A 57 -12.85 -2.44 -4.54
N GLY A 58 -12.29 -2.16 -5.72
CA GLY A 58 -12.16 -0.79 -6.26
C GLY A 58 -11.13 0.08 -5.55
N ILE A 59 -10.25 -0.52 -4.73
CA ILE A 59 -9.21 0.15 -3.96
C ILE A 59 -7.95 0.28 -4.82
N LYS A 60 -7.55 1.51 -5.11
CA LYS A 60 -6.28 1.78 -5.83
C LYS A 60 -5.09 1.69 -4.88
N THR A 61 -4.27 0.67 -5.06
CA THR A 61 -3.02 0.47 -4.31
C THR A 61 -1.80 0.97 -5.07
N CYS A 62 -0.60 0.66 -4.56
CA CYS A 62 0.62 0.66 -5.38
C CYS A 62 0.70 -0.58 -6.29
N GLY A 63 1.58 -0.54 -7.29
CA GLY A 63 1.86 -1.70 -8.14
C GLY A 63 2.62 -2.82 -7.42
N PRO A 64 2.77 -4.00 -8.05
CA PRO A 64 3.35 -5.20 -7.43
C PRO A 64 4.74 -5.01 -6.81
N ALA A 65 5.61 -4.22 -7.43
CA ALA A 65 6.92 -3.90 -6.86
C ALA A 65 6.81 -3.08 -5.56
N GLY A 66 5.93 -2.07 -5.53
CA GLY A 66 5.68 -1.26 -4.35
C GLY A 66 5.08 -2.08 -3.21
N MET A 67 4.14 -2.98 -3.53
CA MET A 67 3.49 -3.84 -2.54
C MET A 67 4.47 -4.82 -1.92
N ARG A 68 5.31 -5.46 -2.73
CA ARG A 68 6.40 -6.32 -2.25
C ARG A 68 7.36 -5.55 -1.33
N SER A 69 7.77 -4.35 -1.73
CA SER A 69 8.64 -3.52 -0.92
C SER A 69 7.98 -3.10 0.40
N TRP A 70 6.67 -2.85 0.39
CA TRP A 70 5.91 -2.51 1.58
C TRP A 70 5.77 -3.70 2.54
N LEU A 71 5.51 -4.91 2.02
CA LEU A 71 5.52 -6.15 2.82
C LEU A 71 6.91 -6.42 3.43
N ALA A 72 7.97 -6.21 2.65
CA ALA A 72 9.35 -6.49 3.07
C ALA A 72 9.86 -5.51 4.14
N LYS A 73 9.41 -4.25 4.12
CA LYS A 73 9.81 -3.24 5.11
C LYS A 73 9.47 -3.74 6.53
N ASN A 74 10.26 -3.32 7.53
CA ASN A 74 9.94 -3.50 8.94
C ASN A 74 9.21 -2.25 9.42
#